data_AF-A0A3R8VDC9-F1
#
_entry.id   AF-A0A3R8VDC9-F1
#
_cell.length_a   1.000
_cell.length_b   1.000
_cell.length_c   1.000
_cell.angle_alpha   90.00
_cell.angle_beta   90.00
_cell.angle_gamma   90.00
#
_symmetry.space_group_name_H-M   'P 1'
#
loop_
_entity.id
_entity.type
_entity.pdbx_description
1 polymer ?
#
loop_
_entity_poly.entity_id
_entity_poly.type
_entity_poly.pdbx_seq_one_letter_code
_entity_poly.pdbx_strand_id
1 'polypeptide(L)' 'MDITAQIKNNLITRIKASQDLNFLKALQTIIDSSEQKLYQLSSKQKDSITTGRRQIKDGQMSSNESVIFEMKEWLTKE' A
#
# COMPACT_ATOMS: atom_id res chain seq x y z
N MET A 1 18.41 -2.99 -31.17
CA MET A 1 17.08 -3.62 -30.96
C MET A 1 16.79 -3.59 -29.48
N ASP A 2 15.64 -3.06 -29.09
CA ASP A 2 15.24 -3.03 -27.67
C ASP A 2 14.71 -4.42 -27.27
N ILE A 3 15.50 -5.13 -26.47
CA ILE A 3 15.17 -6.46 -25.92
C ILE A 3 13.86 -6.38 -25.12
N THR A 4 13.60 -5.25 -24.46
CA THR A 4 12.35 -5.00 -23.71
C THR A 4 11.14 -5.01 -24.64
N ALA A 5 11.23 -4.32 -25.78
CA ALA A 5 10.16 -4.29 -26.77
C ALA A 5 9.89 -5.69 -27.36
N GLN A 6 10.93 -6.50 -27.59
CA GLN A 6 10.76 -7.87 -28.08
C GLN A 6 10.02 -8.75 -27.06
N ILE A 7 10.43 -8.70 -25.78
CA ILE A 7 9.79 -9.48 -24.71
C ILE A 7 8.31 -9.09 -24.58
N LYS A 8 7.99 -7.79 -24.61
CA LYS A 8 6.61 -7.29 -24.56
C LYS A 8 5.77 -7.83 -25.71
N ASN A 9 6.27 -7.74 -26.94
CA ASN A 9 5.54 -8.21 -28.12
C ASN A 9 5.28 -9.73 -28.09
N ASN A 10 6.25 -10.51 -27.63
CA ASN A 10 6.10 -11.96 -27.47
C ASN A 10 5.04 -12.31 -26.43
N LEU A 11 5.02 -11.61 -25.29
CA LEU A 11 4.02 -11.80 -24.24
C LEU A 11 2.61 -11.45 -24.76
N ILE A 12 2.44 -10.30 -25.41
CA ILE A 12 1.15 -9.88 -25.99
C ILE A 12 0.65 -10.93 -26.97
N THR A 13 1.52 -11.44 -27.85
CA THR A 13 1.17 -12.45 -28.84
C THR A 13 0.69 -13.74 -28.18
N ARG A 14 1.40 -14.20 -27.15
CA ARG A 14 1.06 -15.44 -26.43
C ARG A 14 -0.23 -15.31 -25.62
N ILE A 15 -0.49 -14.15 -25.02
CA ILE A 15 -1.74 -13.86 -24.31
C ILE A 15 -2.91 -13.87 -25.29
N LYS A 16 -2.80 -13.19 -26.44
CA LYS A 16 -3.85 -13.12 -27.46
C LYS A 16 -4.21 -14.50 -28.04
N ALA A 17 -3.24 -15.39 -28.15
CA ALA A 17 -3.45 -16.74 -28.67
C ALA A 17 -3.99 -17.73 -27.63
N SER A 18 -3.90 -17.43 -26.33
CA SER A 18 -4.29 -18.35 -25.27
C SER A 18 -5.80 -18.43 -25.11
N GLN A 19 -6.33 -19.65 -25.05
CA GLN A 19 -7.72 -19.95 -24.69
C GLN A 19 -7.84 -20.57 -23.29
N ASP A 20 -6.71 -20.82 -22.62
CA ASP A 20 -6.67 -21.39 -21.27
C ASP A 20 -6.96 -20.31 -20.22
N LEU A 21 -8.17 -20.35 -19.67
CA LEU A 21 -8.62 -19.41 -18.65
C LEU A 21 -7.81 -19.49 -17.35
N ASN A 22 -7.37 -20.68 -16.94
CA ASN A 22 -6.60 -20.85 -15.70
C ASN A 22 -5.21 -20.24 -15.85
N PHE A 23 -4.58 -20.46 -17.00
CA PHE A 23 -3.32 -19.80 -17.35
C PHE A 23 -3.45 -18.27 -17.36
N LEU A 24 -4.49 -17.74 -18.01
CA LEU A 24 -4.73 -16.29 -18.06
C LEU A 24 -4.98 -15.68 -16.68
N LYS A 25 -5.74 -16.36 -15.81
CA LYS A 25 -5.96 -15.92 -14.42
C LYS A 25 -4.67 -15.91 -13.59
N ALA A 26 -3.84 -16.94 -13.73
CA ALA A 26 -2.55 -16.99 -13.05
C ALA A 26 -1.64 -15.85 -13.52
N LEU A 27 -1.58 -15.59 -14.83
CA LEU A 27 -0.79 -14.51 -15.40
C LEU A 27 -1.28 -13.13 -14.94
N GLN A 28 -2.60 -12.90 -14.93
CA GLN A 28 -3.21 -11.68 -14.41
C GLN A 28 -2.81 -11.46 -12.95
N THR A 29 -2.92 -12.49 -12.11
CA THR A 29 -2.55 -12.41 -10.69
C THR A 29 -1.08 -12.04 -10.51
N ILE A 30 -0.18 -12.62 -11.31
CA ILE A 30 1.25 -12.31 -11.26
C ILE A 30 1.48 -10.84 -11.63
N ILE A 31 0.90 -10.36 -12.73
CA ILE A 31 1.03 -8.97 -13.18
C ILE A 31 0.51 -8.01 -12.10
N ASP A 32 -0.70 -8.23 -11.61
CA ASP A 32 -1.35 -7.41 -10.57
C ASP A 32 -0.55 -7.40 -9.25
N SER A 33 0.12 -8.51 -8.91
CA SER A 33 1.00 -8.58 -7.74
C SER A 33 2.36 -7.91 -7.95
N SER A 34 2.83 -7.86 -9.20
CA SER A 34 4.12 -7.29 -9.59
C SER A 34 4.05 -5.77 -9.79
N GLU A 35 2.86 -5.24 -10.09
CA GLU A 35 2.61 -3.81 -10.03
C GLU A 35 2.79 -3.35 -8.58
N GLN A 36 3.97 -2.81 -8.29
CA GLN A 36 4.18 -2.06 -7.05
C GLN A 36 3.11 -0.98 -7.02
N LYS A 37 2.11 -1.13 -6.13
CA LYS A 37 1.17 -0.06 -5.81
C LYS A 37 2.00 1.22 -5.71
N LEU A 38 1.69 2.21 -6.56
CA LEU A 38 2.45 3.46 -6.73
C LEU A 38 2.84 4.14 -5.41
N TYR A 39 2.12 3.84 -4.33
CA TYR A 39 2.45 4.22 -2.96
C TYR A 39 2.36 3.00 -2.04
N GLN A 40 3.45 2.23 -1.93
CA GLN A 40 3.57 1.21 -0.90
C GLN A 40 3.91 1.87 0.44
N LEU A 41 3.06 1.67 1.43
CA LEU A 41 3.39 2.01 2.81
C LEU A 41 4.57 1.14 3.26
N SER A 42 5.58 1.79 3.85
CA SER A 42 6.63 1.08 4.59
C SER A 42 6.02 0.26 5.73
N SER A 43 6.76 -0.75 6.23
CA SER A 43 6.30 -1.54 7.38
C SER A 43 5.92 -0.63 8.55
N LYS A 44 6.78 0.34 8.87
CA LYS A 44 6.55 1.32 9.93
C LYS A 44 5.23 2.07 9.75
N GLN A 45 4.91 2.52 8.52
CA GLN A 45 3.65 3.22 8.25
C GLN A 45 2.43 2.29 8.41
N LYS A 46 2.53 1.03 7.97
CA LYS A 46 1.46 0.03 8.18
C LYS A 46 1.23 -0.23 9.67
N ASP A 47 2.31 -0.34 10.44
CA ASP A 47 2.27 -0.59 11.88
C ASP A 47 1.68 0.61 12.63
N SER A 48 2.07 1.84 12.25
CA SER A 48 1.48 3.08 12.78
C SER A 48 -0.02 3.18 12.51
N ILE A 49 -0.47 2.90 11.29
CA ILE A 49 -1.91 2.92 10.94
C ILE A 49 -2.68 1.85 11.72
N THR A 50 -2.11 0.65 11.83
CA THR A 50 -2.73 -0.46 12.57
C THR A 50 -2.88 -0.11 14.06
N THR A 51 -1.84 0.49 14.64
CA THR A 51 -1.85 0.96 16.03
C THR A 51 -2.91 2.06 16.23
N GLY A 52 -2.93 3.07 15.38
CA GLY A 52 -3.92 4.15 15.46
C GLY A 52 -5.36 3.64 15.34
N ARG A 53 -5.63 2.71 14.43
CA ARG A 53 -6.96 2.08 14.31
C ARG A 53 -7.37 1.31 15.57
N ARG A 54 -6.42 0.64 16.22
CA ARG A 54 -6.67 -0.05 17.50
C ARG A 54 -6.97 0.97 18.61
N GLN A 55 -6.16 2.02 18.74
CA GLN A 55 -6.37 3.08 19.72
C GLN A 55 -7.75 3.73 19.58
N ILE A 56 -8.17 4.03 18.35
CA ILE A 56 -9.52 4.57 18.07
C ILE A 56 -10.60 3.59 18.54
N LYS A 57 -10.46 2.30 18.20
CA LYS A 57 -11.43 1.26 18.60
C LYS A 57 -11.52 1.13 20.12
N ASP A 58 -10.39 1.26 20.82
CA ASP A 58 -10.29 1.09 22.26
C ASP A 58 -10.59 2.39 23.03
N GLY A 59 -11.02 3.45 22.34
CA GLY A 59 -11.35 4.75 22.94
C GLY A 59 -10.13 5.56 23.42
N GLN A 60 -8.93 5.15 23.03
CA GLN A 60 -7.65 5.81 23.35
C GLN A 60 -7.42 7.00 22.42
N MET A 61 -8.32 7.98 22.50
CA MET A 61 -8.29 9.21 21.71
C MET A 61 -8.33 10.41 22.64
N SER A 62 -7.59 11.45 22.28
CA SER A 62 -7.65 12.75 22.96
C SER A 62 -8.28 13.78 22.02
N SER A 63 -9.05 14.72 22.57
CA SER A 63 -9.53 15.84 21.77
C SER A 63 -8.37 16.78 21.44
N ASN A 64 -8.51 17.52 20.34
CA ASN A 64 -7.54 18.52 19.94
C ASN A 64 -7.28 19.55 21.05
N GLU A 65 -8.34 20.00 21.71
CA GLU A 65 -8.28 20.98 22.80
C GLU A 65 -7.47 20.45 23.99
N SER A 66 -7.69 19.18 24.37
CA SER A 66 -6.97 18.54 25.47
C SER A 66 -5.48 18.43 25.17
N VAL A 67 -5.11 18.06 23.94
CA VAL A 67 -3.71 17.94 23.53
C VAL A 67 -3.02 19.31 23.51
N ILE A 68 -3.68 20.33 22.94
CA ILE A 68 -3.12 21.69 22.90
C ILE A 68 -2.96 22.28 24.30
N PHE A 69 -3.91 22.01 25.20
CA PHE A 69 -3.81 22.44 26.59
C PHE A 69 -2.59 21.83 27.29
N GLU A 70 -2.42 20.51 27.19
CA GLU A 70 -1.26 19.81 27.78
C GLU A 70 0.08 20.31 27.21
N MET A 71 0.15 20.55 25.90
CA MET A 71 1.35 21.12 25.26
C MET A 71 1.69 22.51 25.80
N LYS A 72 0.69 23.37 26.02
CA LYS A 72 0.92 24.71 26.58
C LYS A 72 1.40 24.65 28.02
N GLU A 73 0.82 23.76 28.83
CA GLU A 73 1.25 23.54 30.21
C GLU A 73 2.72 23.11 30.29
N TRP A 74 3.18 22.25 29.37
CA TRP A 74 4.59 21.85 29.32
C TRP A 74 5.53 23.02 29.03
N LEU A 75 5.14 23.92 28.12
CA LEU A 75 5.94 25.10 27.76
C LEU A 75 6.09 26.10 28.91
N THR A 76 5.17 26.10 29.87
CA THR A 76 5.19 27.00 31.03
C THR A 76 5.85 26.41 32.28
N LYS A 77 6.22 25.12 32.22
CA LYS A 77 6.86 24.40 33.34
C LYS A 77 8.40 24.40 33.25
N GLU A 78 8.97 25.04 32.24
CA GLU A 78 10.38 25.46 32.20
C GLU A 78 10.56 26.87 32.78
#